data_AF-A0A5U0QS49-F1
#
_entry.id   AF-A0A5U0QS49-F1
#
_cell.length_a   1.000
_cell.length_b   1.000
_cell.length_c   1.000
_cell.angle_alpha   90.00
_cell.angle_beta   90.00
_cell.angle_gamma   90.00
#
_symmetry.space_group_name_H-M   'P 1'
#
loop_
_entity.id
_entity.type
_entity.pdbx_description
1 polymer ?
#
loop_
_entity_poly.entity_id
_entity_poly.type
_entity_poly.pdbx_seq_one_letter_code
_entity_poly.pdbx_strand_id
1 'polypeptide(L)'
;MASENDKNHRVRVAQYLRMSTDHQQYSLHNQSEYIKDYAEKNNMEIAYTYDDAGKSGVSIVGRHSLQQLLSDVEQKKIDIQAVLFYDVSRFGRFQNSDEAAYYSFLFERNGVDLIYCSEPIPTKDFPLESSVILNIKRSSAAYHSRNLSEKVFIGQVNLIKLGYHQGGMAGYGLRRLLVDENGIAKEILSFRKRKSIQTDRVILIP
;
A
#
# COMPACT_ATOMS: atom_id res chain seq x y z
N MET A 1 -15.22 37.74 34.79
CA MET A 1 -14.30 37.52 33.66
C MET A 1 -14.20 36.01 33.45
N ALA A 2 -15.08 35.46 32.63
CA ALA A 2 -15.05 34.04 32.27
C ALA A 2 -13.93 33.88 31.23
N SER A 3 -12.96 33.01 31.52
CA SER A 3 -11.82 32.73 30.67
C SER A 3 -12.27 32.12 29.34
N GLU A 4 -11.95 32.80 28.24
CA GLU A 4 -12.12 32.41 26.83
C GLU A 4 -11.30 31.17 26.39
N ASN A 5 -10.98 30.23 27.28
CA ASN A 5 -9.98 29.19 27.01
C ASN A 5 -10.52 27.81 26.65
N ASP A 6 -11.81 27.68 26.35
CA ASP A 6 -12.46 26.39 25.98
C ASP A 6 -12.72 26.28 24.46
N LYS A 7 -11.89 26.95 23.65
CA LYS A 7 -11.98 26.91 22.19
C LYS A 7 -11.18 25.70 21.67
N ASN A 8 -11.93 24.66 21.28
CA ASN A 8 -11.59 23.74 20.19
C ASN A 8 -10.51 22.69 20.50
N HIS A 9 -10.75 21.77 21.43
CA HIS A 9 -9.90 20.59 21.62
C HIS A 9 -10.09 19.62 20.44
N ARG A 10 -9.34 19.85 19.35
CA ARG A 10 -9.29 18.95 18.20
C ARG A 10 -8.57 17.67 18.60
N VAL A 11 -9.11 16.54 18.18
CA VAL A 11 -8.52 15.23 18.45
C VAL A 11 -7.18 15.12 17.70
N ARG A 12 -6.07 14.99 18.42
CA ARG A 12 -4.75 14.85 17.80
C ARG A 12 -4.59 13.46 17.18
N VAL A 13 -4.21 13.41 15.91
CA VAL A 13 -4.02 12.17 15.16
C VAL A 13 -2.70 12.18 14.41
N ALA A 14 -2.20 10.99 14.09
CA ALA A 14 -1.14 10.82 13.11
C ALA A 14 -1.72 10.39 11.76
N GLN A 15 -1.09 10.75 10.65
CA GLN A 15 -1.38 10.15 9.35
C GLN A 15 -0.24 9.22 8.93
N TYR A 16 -0.61 8.09 8.33
CA TYR A 16 0.35 7.17 7.71
C TYR A 16 0.09 7.04 6.22
N LEU A 17 1.11 7.36 5.43
CA LEU A 17 1.07 7.34 3.97
C LEU A 17 1.97 6.23 3.43
N ARG A 18 1.52 5.52 2.40
CA ARG A 18 2.36 4.50 1.74
C ARG A 18 2.09 4.43 0.26
N MET A 19 3.15 4.26 -0.52
CA MET A 19 3.09 4.00 -1.96
C MET A 19 3.66 2.61 -2.23
N SER A 20 2.92 1.78 -2.97
CA SER A 20 3.47 0.52 -3.52
C SER A 20 4.51 0.82 -4.60
N THR A 21 5.42 -0.10 -4.83
CA THR A 21 6.54 0.00 -5.79
C THR A 21 6.15 0.28 -7.25
N ASP A 22 4.87 0.24 -7.61
CA ASP A 22 4.41 0.55 -8.97
C ASP A 22 4.04 2.03 -9.14
N HIS A 23 4.69 2.64 -10.13
CA HIS A 23 4.62 4.05 -10.52
C HIS A 23 3.23 4.68 -10.46
N GLN A 24 2.98 5.52 -9.46
CA GLN A 24 2.03 6.62 -9.54
C GLN A 24 2.57 7.83 -8.76
N GLN A 25 3.05 8.84 -9.48
CA GLN A 25 3.56 10.09 -8.89
C GLN A 25 2.50 10.92 -8.13
N TYR A 26 1.22 10.55 -8.22
CA TYR A 26 0.12 11.24 -7.56
C TYR A 26 -0.47 10.49 -6.36
N SER A 27 0.07 9.33 -5.96
CA SER A 27 -0.63 8.51 -4.96
C SER A 27 -0.49 8.99 -3.52
N LEU A 28 0.63 9.62 -3.11
CA LEU A 28 0.81 10.07 -1.72
C LEU A 28 0.09 11.39 -1.45
N HIS A 29 0.15 12.32 -2.40
CA HIS A 29 -0.56 13.59 -2.31
C HIS A 29 -2.07 13.38 -2.20
N ASN A 30 -2.65 12.58 -3.10
CA ASN A 30 -4.09 12.26 -3.06
C ASN A 30 -4.49 11.54 -1.77
N GLN A 31 -3.63 10.68 -1.22
CA GLN A 31 -3.88 10.06 0.08
C GLN A 31 -3.89 11.10 1.21
N SER A 32 -2.90 11.99 1.24
CA SER A 32 -2.80 13.04 2.26
C SER A 32 -3.96 14.02 2.18
N GLU A 33 -4.37 14.42 0.99
CA GLU A 33 -5.53 15.31 0.78
C GLU A 33 -6.82 14.65 1.27
N TYR A 34 -7.05 13.39 0.91
CA TYR A 34 -8.22 12.64 1.37
C TYR A 34 -8.25 12.48 2.91
N ILE A 35 -7.10 12.15 3.51
CA ILE A 35 -6.97 12.03 4.97
C ILE A 35 -7.20 13.38 5.64
N LYS A 36 -6.69 14.48 5.05
CA LYS A 36 -6.91 15.83 5.55
C LYS A 36 -8.38 16.22 5.53
N ASP A 37 -9.09 15.97 4.43
CA ASP A 37 -10.53 16.21 4.32
C ASP A 37 -11.32 15.41 5.36
N TYR A 38 -10.92 14.16 5.59
CA TYR A 38 -11.53 13.32 6.62
C TYR A 38 -11.29 13.89 8.02
N ALA A 39 -10.05 14.30 8.33
CA ALA A 39 -9.68 14.86 9.62
C ALA A 39 -10.45 16.15 9.91
N GLU A 40 -10.54 17.06 8.93
CA GLU A 40 -11.29 18.31 9.06
C GLU A 40 -12.78 18.07 9.33
N LYS A 41 -13.41 17.12 8.62
CA LYS A 41 -14.82 16.75 8.83
C LYS A 41 -15.11 16.15 10.21
N ASN A 42 -14.11 15.51 10.83
CA ASN A 42 -14.25 14.82 12.12
C ASN A 42 -13.63 15.60 13.30
N ASN A 43 -13.32 16.89 13.12
CA ASN A 43 -12.65 17.73 14.13
C ASN A 43 -11.34 17.14 14.67
N MET A 44 -10.58 16.49 13.80
CA MET A 44 -9.26 15.94 14.09
C MET A 44 -8.16 16.87 13.57
N GLU A 45 -7.02 16.88 14.25
CA GLU A 45 -5.81 17.61 13.87
C GLU A 45 -4.68 16.62 13.59
N ILE A 46 -4.15 16.64 12.36
CA ILE A 46 -3.01 15.81 11.97
C ILE A 46 -1.73 16.43 12.55
N ALA A 47 -1.27 15.90 13.67
CA ALA A 47 -0.09 16.38 14.39
C ALA A 47 1.22 15.76 13.89
N TYR A 48 1.16 14.54 13.33
CA TYR A 48 2.33 13.78 12.87
C TYR A 48 2.05 13.12 11.53
N THR A 49 3.07 13.06 10.67
CA THR A 49 3.00 12.41 9.36
C THR A 49 4.14 11.41 9.24
N TYR A 50 3.79 10.16 8.91
CA TYR A 50 4.75 9.09 8.66
C TYR A 50 4.52 8.56 7.25
N ASP A 51 5.56 8.54 6.41
CA ASP A 51 5.44 8.06 5.04
C ASP A 51 6.47 7.00 4.67
N ASP A 52 6.01 5.94 4.00
CA ASP A 52 6.88 4.92 3.40
C ASP A 52 6.70 4.94 1.87
N ALA A 53 7.59 5.66 1.19
CA ALA A 53 7.60 5.74 -0.26
C ALA A 53 8.18 4.47 -0.91
N GLY A 54 7.43 3.88 -1.85
CA GLY A 54 7.89 2.75 -2.65
C GLY A 54 8.13 1.46 -1.86
N LYS A 55 7.38 1.23 -0.77
CA LYS A 55 7.52 0.04 0.08
C LYS A 55 6.37 -0.93 -0.10
N SER A 56 6.70 -2.22 -0.18
CA SER A 56 5.71 -3.30 -0.20
C SER A 56 4.91 -3.32 1.10
N GLY A 57 3.64 -3.66 1.01
CA GLY A 57 2.76 -3.80 2.19
C GLY A 57 2.70 -5.23 2.75
N VAL A 58 3.48 -6.17 2.22
CA VAL A 58 3.38 -7.61 2.57
C VAL A 58 4.13 -8.01 3.84
N SER A 59 5.01 -7.15 4.31
CA SER A 59 5.81 -7.31 5.54
C SER A 59 6.06 -5.93 6.13
N ILE A 60 6.34 -5.89 7.43
CA ILE A 60 6.84 -4.67 8.08
C ILE A 60 8.30 -4.34 7.70
N VAL A 61 9.08 -5.33 7.22
CA VAL A 61 10.51 -5.16 6.97
C VAL A 61 10.75 -4.09 5.91
N GLY A 62 11.56 -3.08 6.26
CA GLY A 62 11.90 -1.95 5.39
C GLY A 62 10.87 -0.82 5.38
N ARG A 63 9.81 -0.89 6.21
CA ARG A 63 8.84 0.18 6.47
C ARG A 63 9.26 0.99 7.70
N HIS A 64 10.33 1.75 7.57
CA HIS A 64 10.96 2.44 8.69
C HIS A 64 10.04 3.46 9.34
N SER A 65 9.20 4.15 8.56
CA SER A 65 8.27 5.14 9.11
C SER A 65 7.14 4.47 9.89
N LEU A 66 6.65 3.30 9.45
CA LEU A 66 5.68 2.52 10.25
C LEU A 66 6.31 1.98 11.54
N GLN A 67 7.55 1.49 11.48
CA GLN A 67 8.29 1.02 12.65
C GLN A 67 8.54 2.15 13.64
N GLN A 68 8.86 3.35 13.14
CA GLN A 68 9.03 4.54 13.96
C GLN A 68 7.71 4.96 14.61
N LEU A 69 6.60 4.98 13.86
CA LEU A 69 5.27 5.27 14.40
C LEU A 69 4.91 4.30 15.53
N LEU A 70 5.11 2.98 15.34
CA LEU A 70 4.90 1.99 16.39
C LEU A 70 5.75 2.28 17.63
N SER A 71 7.05 2.53 17.44
CA SER A 71 7.96 2.84 18.53
C SER A 71 7.59 4.13 19.27
N ASP A 72 7.13 5.15 18.55
CA ASP A 72 6.74 6.44 19.11
C ASP A 72 5.46 6.32 19.94
N VAL A 73 4.52 5.47 19.51
CA VAL A 73 3.31 5.13 20.28
C VAL A 73 3.67 4.29 21.51
N GLU A 74 4.45 3.22 21.37
CA GLU A 74 4.79 2.34 22.49
C GLU A 74 5.62 3.05 23.57
N GLN A 75 6.53 3.95 23.17
CA GLN A 75 7.34 4.73 24.08
C GLN A 75 6.63 6.01 24.56
N LYS A 76 5.38 6.24 24.15
CA LYS A 76 4.59 7.43 24.46
C LYS A 76 5.33 8.74 24.15
N LYS A 77 6.10 8.74 23.06
CA LYS A 77 6.81 9.93 22.54
C LYS A 77 5.86 10.91 21.86
N ILE A 78 4.77 10.38 21.31
CA ILE A 78 3.71 11.14 20.66
C ILE A 78 2.41 11.00 21.44
N ASP A 79 1.64 12.09 21.46
CA ASP A 79 0.31 12.15 22.05
C ASP A 79 -0.72 12.24 20.92
N ILE A 80 -1.31 11.09 20.60
CA ILE A 80 -2.33 10.92 19.56
C ILE A 80 -3.42 9.97 20.05
N GLN A 81 -4.65 10.18 19.58
CA GLN A 81 -5.77 9.29 19.86
C GLN A 81 -6.05 8.32 18.72
N ALA A 82 -5.57 8.61 17.50
CA ALA A 82 -5.74 7.74 16.35
C ALA A 82 -4.63 7.89 15.31
N VAL A 83 -4.46 6.85 14.49
CA VAL A 83 -3.69 6.88 13.25
C VAL A 83 -4.66 6.76 12.07
N LEU A 84 -4.57 7.70 11.14
CA LEU A 84 -5.34 7.75 9.91
C LEU A 84 -4.59 7.08 8.76
N PHE A 85 -5.29 6.17 8.09
CA PHE A 85 -4.85 5.52 6.86
C PHE A 85 -5.86 5.81 5.77
N TYR A 86 -5.42 5.86 4.51
CA TYR A 86 -6.36 5.95 3.40
C TYR A 86 -7.29 4.73 3.34
N ASP A 87 -6.73 3.51 3.30
CA ASP A 87 -7.45 2.24 3.24
C ASP A 87 -6.71 1.14 4.04
N VAL A 88 -7.33 -0.04 4.18
CA VAL A 88 -6.73 -1.20 4.87
C VAL A 88 -5.42 -1.66 4.21
N SER A 89 -5.29 -1.48 2.89
CA SER A 89 -4.07 -1.85 2.18
C SER A 89 -2.87 -1.02 2.63
N ARG A 90 -3.06 0.25 3.02
CA ARG A 90 -1.98 1.13 3.50
C ARG A 90 -1.40 0.66 4.82
N PHE A 91 -2.22 0.23 5.76
CA PHE A 91 -1.74 -0.40 6.98
C PHE A 91 -0.89 -1.63 6.68
N GLY A 92 -1.39 -2.56 5.88
CA GLY A 92 -0.60 -3.68 5.36
C GLY A 92 -1.44 -4.84 4.86
N ARG A 93 -0.89 -5.55 3.88
CA ARG A 93 -1.40 -6.83 3.34
C ARG A 93 -0.46 -7.94 3.79
N PHE A 94 -0.27 -8.04 5.10
CA PHE A 94 0.63 -9.01 5.71
C PHE A 94 0.26 -10.42 5.25
N GLN A 95 1.25 -11.22 4.90
CA GLN A 95 1.01 -12.61 4.48
C GLN A 95 0.48 -13.45 5.63
N ASN A 96 0.91 -13.13 6.86
CA ASN A 96 0.35 -13.68 8.08
C ASN A 96 -0.70 -12.70 8.65
N SER A 97 -1.95 -13.14 8.77
CA SER A 97 -3.03 -12.35 9.40
C SER A 97 -2.71 -11.97 10.84
N ASP A 98 -1.97 -12.82 11.55
CA ASP A 98 -1.62 -12.61 12.96
C ASP A 98 -0.65 -11.45 13.13
N GLU A 99 0.19 -11.17 12.13
CA GLU A 99 1.10 -10.02 12.14
C GLU A 99 0.32 -8.70 12.08
N ALA A 100 -0.71 -8.63 11.23
CA ALA A 100 -1.61 -7.49 11.17
C ALA A 100 -2.38 -7.29 12.48
N ALA A 101 -2.85 -8.40 13.07
CA ALA A 101 -3.55 -8.39 14.35
C ALA A 101 -2.63 -7.91 15.49
N TYR A 102 -1.40 -8.43 15.55
CA TYR A 102 -0.39 -8.05 16.53
C TYR A 102 -0.11 -6.54 16.54
N TYR A 103 0.16 -5.94 15.37
CA TYR A 103 0.40 -4.50 15.30
C TYR A 103 -0.85 -3.68 15.64
N SER A 104 -2.03 -4.15 15.25
CA SER A 104 -3.28 -3.45 15.62
C SER A 104 -3.50 -3.46 17.13
N PHE A 105 -3.27 -4.61 17.76
CA PHE A 105 -3.35 -4.77 19.20
C PHE A 105 -2.34 -3.88 19.94
N LEU A 106 -1.14 -3.66 19.40
CA LEU A 106 -0.17 -2.73 20.00
C LEU A 106 -0.69 -1.29 20.04
N PHE A 107 -1.32 -0.81 18.97
CA PHE A 107 -1.94 0.52 18.96
C PHE A 107 -3.10 0.59 19.95
N GLU A 108 -4.00 -0.39 19.93
CA GLU A 108 -5.16 -0.48 20.83
C GLU A 108 -4.74 -0.49 22.31
N ARG A 109 -3.73 -1.30 22.67
CA ARG A 109 -3.19 -1.36 24.04
C ARG A 109 -2.64 -0.02 24.53
N ASN A 110 -2.16 0.82 23.61
CA ASN A 110 -1.68 2.16 23.91
C ASN A 110 -2.77 3.24 23.79
N GLY A 111 -4.04 2.85 23.59
CA GLY A 111 -5.17 3.77 23.48
C GLY A 111 -5.22 4.54 22.15
N VAL A 112 -4.58 4.01 21.11
CA VAL A 112 -4.53 4.63 19.78
C VAL A 112 -5.41 3.85 18.82
N ASP A 113 -6.44 4.50 18.28
CA ASP A 113 -7.35 3.91 17.31
C ASP A 113 -6.72 3.85 15.90
N LEU A 114 -7.09 2.84 15.11
CA LEU A 114 -6.73 2.75 13.69
C LEU A 114 -7.94 3.08 12.82
N ILE A 115 -7.87 4.17 12.06
CA ILE A 115 -8.99 4.66 11.24
C ILE A 115 -8.63 4.56 9.77
N TYR A 116 -9.52 3.94 8.98
CA TYR A 116 -9.40 3.84 7.52
C TYR A 116 -10.38 4.83 6.87
N CYS A 117 -9.87 5.93 6.34
CA CYS A 117 -10.69 7.07 5.91
C CYS A 117 -11.61 6.72 4.72
N SER A 118 -11.17 5.89 3.78
CA SER A 118 -11.99 5.49 2.62
C SER A 118 -13.05 4.45 2.96
N GLU A 119 -12.93 3.79 4.12
CA GLU A 119 -13.82 2.73 4.57
C GLU A 119 -14.03 2.87 6.08
N PRO A 120 -14.82 3.87 6.54
CA PRO A 120 -15.07 4.04 7.96
C PRO A 120 -15.82 2.81 8.50
N ILE A 121 -15.09 1.96 9.24
CA ILE A 121 -15.66 0.84 9.98
C ILE A 121 -15.85 1.36 11.42
N PRO A 122 -17.09 1.43 11.94
CA PRO A 122 -17.35 1.94 13.28
C PRO A 122 -16.78 0.99 14.34
N THR A 123 -15.52 1.21 14.71
CA THR A 123 -14.72 0.32 15.57
C THR A 123 -15.12 0.41 17.04
N LYS A 124 -15.75 1.53 17.45
CA LYS A 124 -16.14 1.82 18.84
C LYS A 124 -17.52 1.28 19.24
N ASP A 125 -18.48 1.30 18.32
CA ASP A 125 -19.86 0.94 18.66
C ASP A 125 -20.12 -0.57 18.58
N PHE A 126 -19.31 -1.28 17.78
CA PHE A 126 -19.47 -2.71 17.48
C PHE A 126 -18.10 -3.40 17.34
N PRO A 127 -17.36 -3.61 18.45
CA PRO A 127 -15.97 -4.09 18.41
C PRO A 127 -15.85 -5.50 17.80
N LEU A 128 -16.82 -6.38 18.08
CA LEU A 128 -16.80 -7.76 17.61
C LEU A 128 -17.04 -7.83 16.09
N GLU A 129 -18.08 -7.13 15.62
CA GLU A 129 -18.47 -7.04 14.21
C GLU A 129 -17.37 -6.36 13.39
N SER A 130 -16.78 -5.29 13.92
CA SER A 130 -15.64 -4.60 13.32
C SER A 130 -14.42 -5.50 13.19
N SER A 131 -14.11 -6.30 14.23
CA SER A 131 -12.99 -7.25 14.19
C SER A 131 -13.20 -8.34 13.13
N VAL A 132 -14.42 -8.85 12.98
CA VAL A 132 -14.76 -9.87 11.97
C VAL A 132 -14.66 -9.27 10.57
N ILE A 133 -15.24 -8.10 10.34
CA ILE A 133 -15.19 -7.40 9.04
C ILE A 133 -13.74 -7.07 8.67
N LEU A 134 -12.93 -6.61 9.64
CA LEU A 134 -11.53 -6.29 9.41
C LEU A 134 -10.71 -7.55 9.07
N ASN A 135 -10.95 -8.67 9.75
CA ASN A 135 -10.30 -9.94 9.44
C ASN A 135 -10.70 -10.48 8.05
N ILE A 136 -11.98 -10.38 7.68
CA ILE A 136 -12.46 -10.74 6.34
C ILE A 136 -11.80 -9.85 5.28
N LYS A 137 -11.73 -8.53 5.50
CA LYS A 137 -11.10 -7.59 4.57
C LYS A 137 -9.60 -7.84 4.42
N ARG A 138 -8.89 -8.07 5.53
CA ARG A 138 -7.45 -8.43 5.52
C ARG A 138 -7.22 -9.72 4.76
N SER A 139 -8.01 -10.74 5.07
CA SER A 139 -7.96 -12.04 4.38
C SER A 139 -8.26 -11.90 2.89
N SER A 140 -9.27 -11.10 2.54
CA SER A 140 -9.64 -10.82 1.15
C SER A 140 -8.54 -10.08 0.38
N ALA A 141 -7.92 -9.06 0.98
CA ALA A 141 -6.81 -8.32 0.36
C ALA A 141 -5.56 -9.22 0.17
N ALA A 142 -5.23 -10.06 1.16
CA ALA A 142 -4.16 -11.04 1.05
C ALA A 142 -4.47 -12.09 -0.03
N TYR A 143 -5.70 -12.60 -0.05
CA TYR A 143 -6.18 -13.56 -1.05
C TYR A 143 -6.15 -12.99 -2.45
N HIS A 144 -6.60 -11.74 -2.65
CA HIS A 144 -6.52 -11.05 -3.93
C HIS A 144 -5.07 -10.92 -4.41
N SER A 145 -4.14 -10.55 -3.52
CA SER A 145 -2.71 -10.47 -3.86
C SER A 145 -2.14 -11.84 -4.29
N ARG A 146 -2.53 -12.92 -3.60
CA ARG A 146 -2.10 -14.29 -3.92
C ARG A 146 -2.66 -14.75 -5.26
N ASN A 147 -3.97 -14.57 -5.48
CA ASN A 147 -4.62 -14.91 -6.74
C ASN A 147 -4.06 -14.11 -7.92
N LEU A 148 -3.76 -12.82 -7.73
CA LEU A 148 -3.12 -12.00 -8.76
C LEU A 148 -1.72 -12.54 -9.08
N SER A 149 -0.92 -12.88 -8.07
CA SER A 149 0.40 -13.47 -8.25
C SER A 149 0.34 -14.78 -9.06
N GLU A 150 -0.61 -15.66 -8.74
CA GLU A 150 -0.80 -16.93 -9.45
C GLU A 150 -1.21 -16.70 -10.91
N LYS A 151 -2.18 -15.81 -11.16
CA LYS A 151 -2.61 -15.46 -12.52
C LYS A 151 -1.49 -14.83 -13.35
N VAL A 152 -0.69 -13.94 -12.74
CA VAL A 152 0.48 -13.33 -13.40
C VAL A 152 1.50 -14.41 -13.74
N PHE A 153 1.81 -15.32 -12.81
CA PHE A 153 2.74 -16.42 -13.05
C PHE A 153 2.27 -17.31 -14.21
N ILE A 154 1.02 -17.75 -14.19
CA ILE A 154 0.43 -18.56 -15.28
C ILE A 154 0.47 -17.80 -16.61
N GLY A 155 0.16 -16.50 -16.61
CA GLY A 155 0.24 -15.65 -17.79
C GLY A 155 1.66 -15.55 -18.36
N GLN A 156 2.67 -15.40 -17.50
CA GLN A 156 4.08 -15.39 -17.90
C GLN A 156 4.49 -16.74 -18.50
N VAL A 157 4.14 -17.85 -17.85
CA VAL A 157 4.43 -19.21 -18.34
C VAL A 157 3.82 -19.45 -19.72
N ASN A 158 2.57 -19.05 -19.94
CA ASN A 158 1.91 -19.21 -21.23
C ASN A 158 2.62 -18.43 -22.34
N LEU A 159 3.07 -17.21 -22.08
CA LEU A 159 3.80 -16.41 -23.06
C LEU A 159 5.18 -17.00 -23.37
N ILE A 160 5.88 -17.54 -22.37
CA ILE A 160 7.16 -18.26 -22.57
C ILE A 160 6.94 -19.50 -23.44
N LYS A 161 5.87 -20.27 -23.19
CA LYS A 161 5.52 -21.45 -24.00
C LYS A 161 5.23 -21.10 -25.47
N LEU A 162 4.78 -19.88 -25.74
CA LEU A 162 4.58 -19.35 -27.11
C LEU A 162 5.87 -18.81 -27.75
N GLY A 163 7.02 -18.91 -27.08
CA GLY A 163 8.32 -18.45 -27.58
C GLY A 163 8.62 -16.97 -27.31
N TYR A 164 7.78 -16.29 -26.52
CA TYR A 164 8.03 -14.89 -26.15
C TYR A 164 8.94 -14.79 -24.93
N HIS A 165 9.88 -13.85 -24.99
CA HIS A 165 10.78 -13.51 -23.89
C HIS A 165 10.02 -12.77 -22.80
N GLN A 166 9.81 -13.44 -21.67
CA GLN A 166 9.25 -12.88 -20.45
C GLN A 166 10.38 -12.65 -19.45
N GLY A 167 10.96 -11.46 -19.47
CA GLY A 167 12.09 -11.16 -18.59
C GLY A 167 12.79 -9.84 -18.91
N GLY A 168 13.91 -9.64 -18.21
CA GLY A 168 14.75 -8.46 -18.32
C GLY A 168 15.65 -8.49 -19.56
N MET A 169 16.94 -8.29 -19.34
CA MET A 169 17.93 -8.19 -20.42
C MET A 169 18.07 -9.48 -21.23
N ALA A 170 18.52 -9.34 -22.48
CA ALA A 170 19.00 -10.48 -23.25
C ALA A 170 20.31 -11.02 -22.66
N GLY A 171 20.53 -12.33 -22.80
CA GLY A 171 21.84 -12.93 -22.57
C GLY A 171 22.88 -12.45 -23.59
N TYR A 172 24.15 -12.73 -23.32
CA TYR A 172 25.24 -12.38 -24.25
C TYR A 172 25.01 -13.00 -25.62
N GLY A 173 25.27 -12.23 -26.69
CA GLY A 173 25.06 -12.67 -28.07
C GLY A 173 23.61 -12.67 -28.54
N LEU A 174 22.68 -12.06 -27.78
CA LEU A 174 21.28 -11.92 -28.16
C LEU A 174 20.80 -10.47 -28.04
N ARG A 175 19.79 -10.12 -28.83
CA ARG A 175 19.08 -8.84 -28.80
C ARG A 175 17.60 -9.05 -28.55
N ARG A 176 16.97 -8.07 -27.88
CA ARG A 176 15.52 -8.04 -27.66
C ARG A 176 14.85 -7.37 -28.85
N LEU A 177 14.11 -8.13 -29.65
CA LEU A 177 13.30 -7.59 -30.74
C LEU A 177 11.85 -7.44 -30.28
N LEU A 178 11.29 -6.25 -30.42
CA LEU A 178 9.88 -5.97 -30.23
C LEU A 178 9.11 -6.42 -31.48
N VAL A 179 8.05 -7.20 -31.28
CA VAL A 179 7.13 -7.64 -32.33
C VAL A 179 5.70 -7.24 -31.96
N ASP A 180 4.87 -6.98 -32.96
CA ASP A 180 3.44 -6.72 -32.76
C ASP A 180 2.64 -8.02 -32.49
N GLU A 181 1.31 -7.91 -32.43
CA GLU A 181 0.39 -9.03 -32.24
C GLU A 181 0.36 -10.03 -33.40
N ASN A 182 0.78 -9.61 -34.59
CA ASN A 182 0.88 -10.45 -35.79
C ASN A 182 2.29 -11.06 -35.95
N GLY A 183 3.21 -10.76 -35.03
CA GLY A 183 4.60 -11.22 -35.09
C GLY A 183 5.49 -10.39 -36.01
N ILE A 184 5.03 -9.23 -36.48
CA ILE A 184 5.81 -8.34 -37.34
C ILE A 184 6.84 -7.58 -36.49
N ALA A 185 8.09 -7.59 -36.95
CA ALA A 185 9.19 -6.89 -36.28
C ALA A 185 8.98 -5.37 -36.27
N LYS A 186 9.13 -4.75 -35.10
CA LYS A 186 9.01 -3.29 -34.90
C LYS A 186 10.37 -2.65 -34.68
N GLU A 187 11.01 -2.95 -33.54
CA GLU A 187 12.26 -2.32 -33.16
C GLU A 187 13.12 -3.20 -32.24
N ILE A 188 14.44 -3.01 -32.29
CA ILE A 188 15.34 -3.62 -31.32
C ILE A 188 15.35 -2.75 -30.05
N LEU A 189 15.01 -3.36 -28.92
CA LEU A 189 15.02 -2.70 -27.62
C LEU A 189 16.45 -2.59 -27.09
N SER A 190 16.95 -1.36 -27.01
CA SER A 190 18.23 -1.04 -26.37
C SER A 190 18.20 -1.31 -24.86
N PHE A 191 19.37 -1.24 -24.22
CA PHE A 191 19.52 -1.46 -22.79
C PHE A 191 18.53 -0.61 -21.98
N ARG A 192 17.84 -1.24 -21.01
CA ARG A 192 16.76 -0.66 -20.18
C ARG A 192 15.51 -0.15 -20.92
N LYS A 193 15.48 -0.15 -22.26
CA LYS A 193 14.27 0.17 -23.02
C LYS A 193 13.19 -0.89 -22.78
N ARG A 194 11.98 -0.44 -22.46
CA ARG A 194 10.80 -1.26 -22.22
C ARG A 194 9.80 -1.06 -23.35
N LYS A 195 8.96 -2.07 -23.61
CA LYS A 195 7.81 -1.92 -24.49
C LYS A 195 6.82 -0.94 -23.87
N SER A 196 6.22 -0.08 -24.69
CA SER A 196 5.19 0.88 -24.28
C SER A 196 3.78 0.31 -24.45
N ILE A 197 3.59 -0.61 -25.40
CA ILE A 197 2.30 -1.21 -25.72
C ILE A 197 2.19 -2.60 -25.09
N GLN A 198 1.05 -2.88 -24.46
CA GLN A 198 0.83 -4.12 -23.72
C GLN A 198 0.67 -5.34 -24.64
N THR A 199 0.04 -5.17 -25.82
CA THR A 199 -0.18 -6.22 -26.83
C THR A 199 1.09 -6.63 -27.57
N ASP A 200 2.07 -5.73 -27.69
CA ASP A 200 3.38 -6.07 -28.25
C ASP A 200 4.07 -7.17 -27.42
N ARG A 201 4.93 -7.95 -28.09
CA ARG A 201 5.72 -9.03 -27.50
C ARG A 201 7.20 -8.80 -27.77
N VAL A 202 8.04 -9.52 -27.03
CA VAL A 202 9.49 -9.47 -27.19
C VAL A 202 9.97 -10.87 -27.51
N ILE A 203 10.84 -11.00 -28.50
CA ILE A 203 11.57 -12.24 -28.79
C ILE A 203 13.08 -11.97 -28.68
N LEU A 204 13.86 -13.04 -28.54
CA LEU A 204 15.32 -12.97 -28.59
C LEU A 204 15.80 -13.36 -29.98
N ILE A 205 16.63 -12.52 -30.57
CA ILE A 205 17.30 -12.77 -31.85
C ILE A 205 18.83 -12.73 -31.64
N PRO A 206 19.64 -13.38 -32.50
CA PRO A 206 21.09 -13.21 -32.51
C PRO A 206 21.54 -11.75 -32.72
#